data_AF-Q8ZVY1-F1
#
_entry.id   AF-Q8ZVY1-F1
#
_cell.length_a   1.000
_cell.length_b   1.000
_cell.length_c   1.000
_cell.angle_alpha   90.00
_cell.angle_beta   90.00
_cell.angle_gamma   90.00
#
_symmetry.space_group_name_H-M   'P 1'
#
loop_
_entity.id
_entity.type
_entity.pdbx_description
1 polymer ?
#
loop_
_entity_poly.entity_id
_entity_poly.type
_entity_poly.pdbx_seq_one_letter_code
_entity_poly.pdbx_strand_id
1 'polypeptide(L)'
;MIVYQLYQEGLAVYYKGRRIPTALLYTTPALHYIQYVALYVAKRLADAGIAQFRHGDPKAARIIETACGGLCKWAQDGEDIDWLLEEAFYNHLADRVLAYTTSADALIIPCADKPLAKALARRAKEYAPDLTLIASKYGGECPQADYAHDPQLINTPLPLGPISRAALHTAIWAIDEGIAEAPLTPLLDAECK
;
A
#
# COMPACT_ATOMS: atom_id res chain seq x y z
N MET A 1 21.58 -16.11 3.15
CA MET A 1 20.46 -17.03 3.45
C MET A 1 19.28 -16.19 3.92
N ILE A 2 18.11 -16.36 3.31
CA ILE A 2 16.85 -15.72 3.73
C ILE A 2 16.10 -16.72 4.60
N VAL A 3 15.57 -16.28 5.74
CA VAL A 3 14.76 -17.09 6.66
C VAL A 3 13.38 -16.46 6.77
N TYR A 4 12.34 -17.31 6.76
CA TYR A 4 10.94 -16.89 6.84
C TYR A 4 10.28 -17.54 8.05
N GLN A 5 9.47 -16.75 8.77
CA GLN A 5 8.60 -17.25 9.84
C GLN A 5 7.18 -16.77 9.56
N LEU A 6 6.27 -17.72 9.36
CA LEU A 6 4.84 -17.48 9.18
C LEU A 6 4.16 -17.45 10.54
N TYR A 7 3.43 -16.37 10.81
CA TYR A 7 2.57 -16.21 11.96
C TYR A 7 1.11 -16.16 11.50
N GLN A 8 0.18 -16.39 12.42
CA GLN A 8 -1.25 -16.38 12.13
C GLN A 8 -1.74 -15.09 11.46
N GLU A 9 -1.09 -13.96 11.74
CA GLU A 9 -1.44 -12.63 11.21
C GLU A 9 -0.28 -11.94 10.47
N GLY A 10 0.81 -12.65 10.17
CA GLY A 10 2.01 -11.97 9.69
C GLY A 10 3.08 -12.86 9.09
N LEU A 11 4.05 -12.18 8.47
CA LEU A 11 5.28 -12.79 7.98
C LEU A 11 6.46 -12.05 8.62
N ALA A 12 7.43 -12.77 9.15
CA ALA A 12 8.73 -12.19 9.47
C ALA A 12 9.76 -12.71 8.47
N VAL A 13 10.50 -11.76 7.87
CA VAL A 13 11.56 -12.06 6.92
C VAL A 13 12.88 -11.61 7.52
N TYR A 14 13.87 -12.50 7.48
CA TYR A 14 15.22 -12.22 7.95
C TYR A 14 16.23 -12.49 6.85
N TYR A 15 17.20 -11.59 6.73
CA TYR A 15 18.32 -11.73 5.81
C TYR A 15 19.63 -11.38 6.53
N LYS A 16 20.59 -12.31 6.53
CA LYS A 16 21.88 -12.18 7.26
C LYS A 16 21.72 -11.76 8.74
N GLY A 17 20.68 -12.25 9.40
CA GLY A 17 20.37 -11.94 10.81
C GLY A 17 19.64 -10.61 11.03
N ARG A 18 19.46 -9.79 9.98
CA ARG A 18 18.67 -8.55 10.04
C ARG A 18 17.21 -8.84 9.71
N ARG A 19 16.29 -8.23 10.45
CA ARG A 19 14.86 -8.30 10.16
C ARG A 19 14.53 -7.30 9.05
N ILE A 20 13.78 -7.75 8.05
CA ILE A 20 13.13 -6.90 7.06
C ILE A 20 11.70 -6.69 7.57
N PRO A 21 11.33 -5.49 8.07
CA PRO A 21 9.94 -5.20 8.42
C PRO A 21 9.04 -5.38 7.20
N THR A 22 7.91 -6.07 7.35
CA THR A 22 6.99 -6.31 6.23
C THR A 22 5.56 -5.94 6.60
N ALA A 23 4.87 -5.26 5.68
CA ALA A 23 3.45 -4.95 5.79
C ALA A 23 2.66 -5.78 4.77
N LEU A 24 1.82 -6.71 5.23
CA LEU A 24 0.94 -7.51 4.38
C LEU A 24 -0.31 -6.69 3.99
N LEU A 25 -0.51 -6.44 2.70
CA LEU A 25 -1.54 -5.51 2.21
C LEU A 25 -2.80 -6.17 1.64
N TYR A 26 -2.83 -7.49 1.44
CA TYR A 26 -3.92 -8.16 0.68
C TYR A 26 -4.38 -9.48 1.30
N THR A 27 -5.33 -9.42 2.22
CA THR A 27 -6.11 -10.62 2.63
C THR A 27 -7.59 -10.33 2.86
N THR A 28 -8.07 -9.11 2.60
CA THR A 28 -9.42 -8.69 3.04
C THR A 28 -10.38 -8.55 1.85
N PRO A 29 -11.60 -9.13 1.92
CA PRO A 29 -12.63 -8.96 0.89
C PRO A 29 -12.93 -7.49 0.55
N ALA A 30 -13.34 -7.20 -0.68
CA ALA A 30 -13.66 -5.85 -1.16
C ALA A 30 -14.62 -5.07 -0.22
N LEU A 31 -15.60 -5.75 0.39
CA LEU A 31 -16.50 -5.15 1.38
C LEU A 31 -15.79 -4.68 2.66
N HIS A 32 -14.82 -5.45 3.16
CA HIS A 32 -14.02 -5.02 4.31
C HIS A 32 -13.12 -3.86 3.93
N TYR A 33 -12.56 -3.87 2.72
CA TYR A 33 -11.79 -2.74 2.20
C TYR A 33 -12.62 -1.43 2.25
N ILE A 34 -13.86 -1.45 1.77
CA ILE A 34 -14.72 -0.27 1.73
C ILE A 34 -15.05 0.24 3.14
N GLN A 35 -15.20 -0.64 4.13
CA GLN A 35 -15.38 -0.23 5.53
C GLN A 35 -14.21 0.61 6.06
N TYR A 36 -12.98 0.31 5.64
CA TYR A 36 -11.79 1.04 6.08
C TYR A 36 -11.65 2.42 5.43
N VAL A 37 -12.17 2.61 4.21
CA VAL A 37 -12.05 3.88 3.48
C VAL A 37 -13.30 4.74 3.47
N ALA A 38 -14.46 4.20 3.87
CA ALA A 38 -15.74 4.89 3.74
C ALA A 38 -15.76 6.28 4.39
N LEU A 39 -15.13 6.44 5.57
CA LEU A 39 -15.03 7.74 6.25
C LEU A 39 -14.17 8.75 5.47
N TYR A 40 -13.07 8.30 4.86
CA TYR A 40 -12.23 9.16 4.02
C TYR A 40 -13.00 9.59 2.77
N VAL A 41 -13.65 8.64 2.10
CA VAL A 41 -14.45 8.91 0.89
C VAL A 41 -15.59 9.88 1.22
N ALA A 42 -16.34 9.62 2.30
CA ALA A 42 -17.41 10.50 2.77
C ALA A 42 -16.92 11.92 3.04
N LYS A 43 -15.78 12.08 3.71
CA LYS A 43 -15.16 13.39 3.94
C LYS A 43 -14.84 14.09 2.62
N ARG A 44 -14.23 13.37 1.67
CA ARG A 44 -13.86 13.94 0.36
C ARG A 44 -15.08 14.34 -0.48
N LEU A 45 -16.16 13.56 -0.44
CA LEU A 45 -17.43 13.92 -1.09
C LEU A 45 -18.01 15.20 -0.49
N ALA A 46 -18.00 15.32 0.85
CA ALA A 46 -18.43 16.53 1.54
C ALA A 46 -17.56 17.74 1.20
N ASP A 47 -16.23 17.59 1.23
CA ASP A 47 -15.27 18.65 0.90
C ASP A 47 -15.41 19.12 -0.56
N ALA A 48 -15.78 18.22 -1.47
CA ALA A 48 -16.03 18.51 -2.89
C ALA A 48 -17.46 19.03 -3.18
N GLY A 49 -18.35 19.06 -2.18
CA GLY A 49 -19.75 19.46 -2.37
C GLY A 49 -20.60 18.45 -3.17
N ILE A 50 -20.15 17.19 -3.28
CA ILE A 50 -20.83 16.13 -4.03
C ILE A 50 -21.96 15.56 -3.17
N ALA A 51 -23.19 16.01 -3.43
CA ALA A 51 -24.37 15.56 -2.68
C ALA A 51 -24.93 14.21 -3.15
N GLN A 52 -24.64 13.80 -4.38
CA GLN A 52 -25.13 12.55 -4.98
C GLN A 52 -24.00 11.80 -5.67
N PHE A 53 -23.80 10.53 -5.32
CA PHE A 53 -22.73 9.71 -5.88
C PHE A 53 -23.25 8.37 -6.40
N ARG A 54 -22.52 7.80 -7.36
CA ARG A 54 -22.80 6.52 -8.00
C ARG A 54 -21.66 5.54 -7.73
N HIS A 55 -22.01 4.29 -7.45
CA HIS A 55 -21.09 3.17 -7.32
C HIS A 55 -21.76 1.89 -7.83
N GLY A 56 -20.98 0.99 -8.44
CA GLY A 56 -21.49 -0.24 -9.07
C GLY A 56 -22.00 -1.31 -8.09
N ASP A 57 -21.49 -1.34 -6.86
CA ASP A 57 -21.97 -2.21 -5.78
C ASP A 57 -22.90 -1.44 -4.82
N PRO A 58 -24.21 -1.80 -4.73
CA PRO A 58 -25.16 -1.16 -3.82
C PRO A 58 -24.82 -1.33 -2.33
N LYS A 59 -24.18 -2.44 -1.93
CA LYS A 59 -23.79 -2.67 -0.53
C LYS A 59 -22.66 -1.74 -0.12
N ALA A 60 -21.65 -1.63 -0.97
CA ALA A 60 -20.58 -0.66 -0.84
C ALA A 60 -21.11 0.78 -0.77
N ALA A 61 -22.00 1.15 -1.69
CA ALA A 61 -22.62 2.46 -1.73
C ALA A 61 -23.35 2.79 -0.42
N ARG A 62 -24.05 1.81 0.17
CA ARG A 62 -24.74 1.99 1.44
C ARG A 62 -23.79 2.26 2.61
N ILE A 63 -22.62 1.63 2.63
CA ILE A 63 -21.60 1.87 3.66
C ILE A 63 -21.08 3.32 3.56
N ILE A 64 -20.79 3.77 2.34
CA ILE A 64 -20.30 5.14 2.08
C ILE A 64 -21.40 6.17 2.43
N GLU A 65 -22.64 5.93 2.01
CA GLU A 65 -23.79 6.78 2.35
C GLU A 65 -24.01 6.86 3.87
N THR A 66 -23.81 5.75 4.59
CA THR A 66 -23.87 5.75 6.05
C THR A 66 -22.74 6.60 6.65
N ALA A 67 -21.52 6.48 6.12
CA ALA A 67 -20.37 7.27 6.54
C ALA A 67 -20.53 8.78 6.23
N CYS A 68 -21.31 9.14 5.20
CA CYS A 68 -21.64 10.52 4.85
C CYS A 68 -22.47 11.26 5.91
N GLY A 69 -23.15 10.55 6.83
CA GLY A 69 -23.96 11.19 7.88
C GLY A 69 -25.07 12.13 7.34
N GLY A 70 -25.58 11.86 6.13
CA GLY A 70 -26.61 12.68 5.46
C GLY A 70 -26.11 13.79 4.53
N LEU A 71 -24.79 13.99 4.40
CA LEU A 71 -24.21 14.99 3.50
C LEU A 71 -24.19 14.55 2.03
N CYS A 72 -24.11 13.24 1.80
CA CYS A 72 -24.12 12.63 0.48
C CYS A 72 -25.04 11.41 0.48
N LYS A 73 -25.69 11.16 -0.66
CA LYS A 73 -26.59 10.02 -0.88
C LYS A 73 -26.21 9.24 -2.13
N TRP A 74 -26.51 7.95 -2.13
CA TRP A 74 -26.32 7.14 -3.32
C TRP A 74 -27.45 7.38 -4.33
N ALA A 75 -27.09 7.58 -5.60
CA ALA A 75 -28.02 7.77 -6.71
C ALA A 75 -27.43 7.21 -8.01
N GLN A 76 -28.26 6.64 -8.90
CA GLN A 76 -27.79 6.06 -10.16
C GLN A 76 -27.28 7.10 -11.16
N ASP A 77 -27.79 8.32 -11.05
CA ASP A 77 -27.42 9.52 -11.81
C ASP A 77 -26.41 10.41 -11.07
N GLY A 78 -25.89 9.94 -9.93
CA GLY A 78 -24.85 10.63 -9.16
C GLY A 78 -23.48 10.61 -9.83
N GLU A 79 -22.55 11.36 -9.25
CA GLU A 79 -21.16 11.42 -9.71
C GLU A 79 -20.44 10.08 -9.48
N ASP A 80 -19.65 9.65 -10.45
CA ASP A 80 -18.85 8.43 -10.33
C ASP A 80 -17.66 8.63 -9.38
N ILE A 81 -17.56 7.76 -8.37
CA ILE A 81 -16.57 7.88 -7.29
C ILE A 81 -15.53 6.77 -7.28
N ASP A 82 -15.48 5.92 -8.31
CA ASP A 82 -14.53 4.80 -8.36
C ASP A 82 -13.08 5.28 -8.23
N TRP A 83 -12.74 6.42 -8.85
CA TRP A 83 -11.42 7.06 -8.73
C TRP A 83 -11.12 7.54 -7.29
N LEU A 84 -12.13 7.99 -6.57
CA LEU A 84 -11.99 8.50 -5.20
C LEU A 84 -11.81 7.33 -4.22
N LEU A 85 -12.51 6.23 -4.46
CA LEU A 85 -12.31 4.97 -3.75
C LEU A 85 -10.90 4.45 -4.01
N GLU A 86 -10.45 4.41 -5.26
CA GLU A 86 -9.08 4.02 -5.58
C GLU A 86 -8.04 4.88 -4.84
N GLU A 87 -8.18 6.21 -4.84
CA GLU A 87 -7.29 7.10 -4.08
C GLU A 87 -7.34 6.81 -2.57
N ALA A 88 -8.55 6.64 -2.03
CA ALA A 88 -8.76 6.33 -0.62
C ALA A 88 -8.11 5.00 -0.23
N PHE A 89 -8.19 3.99 -1.11
CA PHE A 89 -7.55 2.70 -0.92
C PHE A 89 -6.05 2.84 -0.73
N TYR A 90 -5.40 3.49 -1.70
CA TYR A 90 -3.96 3.59 -1.72
C TYR A 90 -3.45 4.44 -0.56
N ASN A 91 -4.20 5.47 -0.14
CA ASN A 91 -3.89 6.22 1.07
C ASN A 91 -4.03 5.36 2.33
N HIS A 92 -5.11 4.58 2.46
CA HIS A 92 -5.29 3.68 3.59
C HIS A 92 -4.20 2.60 3.66
N LEU A 93 -3.85 1.99 2.52
CA LEU A 93 -2.74 1.04 2.43
C LEU A 93 -1.41 1.70 2.79
N ALA A 94 -1.15 2.90 2.29
CA ALA A 94 0.05 3.65 2.65
C ALA A 94 0.10 3.90 4.16
N ASP A 95 -0.98 4.40 4.78
CA ASP A 95 -1.04 4.64 6.22
C ASP A 95 -0.77 3.35 7.03
N ARG A 96 -1.28 2.20 6.56
CA ARG A 96 -0.97 0.88 7.16
C ARG A 96 0.50 0.50 7.03
N VAL A 97 1.15 0.77 5.90
CA VAL A 97 2.60 0.55 5.73
C VAL A 97 3.37 1.48 6.67
N LEU A 98 3.02 2.76 6.68
CA LEU A 98 3.73 3.78 7.46
C LEU A 98 3.66 3.53 8.97
N ALA A 99 2.64 2.83 9.47
CA ALA A 99 2.58 2.39 10.86
C ALA A 99 3.77 1.51 11.31
N TYR A 100 4.44 0.82 10.37
CA TYR A 100 5.60 -0.05 10.67
C TYR A 100 6.95 0.68 10.66
N THR A 101 6.96 1.98 10.33
CA THR A 101 8.19 2.76 10.13
C THR A 101 9.00 3.01 11.39
N THR A 102 8.37 2.90 12.56
CA THR A 102 9.05 2.98 13.87
C THR A 102 10.16 1.94 14.04
N SER A 103 10.18 0.90 13.20
CA SER A 103 11.18 -0.18 13.21
C SER A 103 12.02 -0.25 11.93
N ALA A 104 11.99 0.80 11.10
CA ALA A 104 12.63 0.82 9.80
C ALA A 104 13.42 2.11 9.57
N ASP A 105 14.48 2.02 8.76
CA ASP A 105 15.31 3.15 8.33
C ASP A 105 15.14 3.49 6.84
N ALA A 106 14.54 2.57 6.08
CA ALA A 106 14.18 2.76 4.69
C ALA A 106 12.79 2.23 4.38
N LEU A 107 12.15 2.79 3.36
CA LEU A 107 10.88 2.32 2.80
C LEU A 107 11.09 1.89 1.35
N ILE A 108 10.76 0.64 1.05
CA ILE A 108 10.72 0.13 -0.32
C ILE A 108 9.40 0.55 -0.97
N ILE A 109 9.48 1.27 -2.08
CA ILE A 109 8.34 1.75 -2.87
C ILE A 109 8.19 0.87 -4.13
N PRO A 110 7.16 0.00 -4.22
CA PRO A 110 6.90 -0.77 -5.43
C PRO A 110 6.35 0.12 -6.55
N CYS A 111 7.07 0.20 -7.68
CA CYS A 111 6.73 1.15 -8.76
C CYS A 111 5.73 0.63 -9.80
N ALA A 112 5.40 -0.67 -9.77
CA ALA A 112 4.40 -1.25 -10.68
C ALA A 112 3.03 -0.58 -10.53
N ASP A 113 2.66 -0.20 -9.31
CA ASP A 113 1.41 0.49 -8.99
C ASP A 113 1.71 1.96 -8.70
N LYS A 114 1.51 2.82 -9.72
CA LYS A 114 1.81 4.26 -9.63
C LYS A 114 1.00 4.98 -8.55
N PRO A 115 -0.32 4.76 -8.41
CA PRO A 115 -1.10 5.31 -7.30
C PRO A 115 -0.55 4.94 -5.91
N LEU A 116 -0.28 3.66 -5.65
CA LEU A 116 0.28 3.21 -4.37
C LEU A 116 1.66 3.83 -4.13
N ALA A 117 2.52 3.84 -5.14
CA ALA A 117 3.86 4.42 -5.05
C ALA A 117 3.80 5.91 -4.67
N LYS A 118 2.90 6.68 -5.28
CA LYS A 118 2.67 8.09 -4.94
C LYS A 118 2.16 8.26 -3.52
N ALA A 119 1.20 7.44 -3.11
CA ALA A 119 0.64 7.50 -1.75
C ALA A 119 1.73 7.21 -0.71
N LEU A 120 2.52 6.15 -0.89
CA LEU A 120 3.65 5.80 -0.01
C LEU A 120 4.69 6.93 0.07
N ALA A 121 5.15 7.45 -1.07
CA ALA A 121 6.15 8.52 -1.11
C ALA A 121 5.64 9.79 -0.41
N ARG A 122 4.39 10.18 -0.65
CA ARG A 122 3.77 11.34 -0.01
C ARG A 122 3.67 11.14 1.51
N ARG A 123 3.11 10.02 1.95
CA ARG A 123 2.91 9.73 3.38
C ARG A 123 4.21 9.58 4.15
N ALA A 124 5.24 9.00 3.54
CA ALA A 124 6.56 8.94 4.14
C ALA A 124 7.13 10.33 4.39
N LYS A 125 7.04 11.24 3.41
CA LYS A 125 7.48 12.64 3.60
C LYS A 125 6.68 13.38 4.67
N GLU A 126 5.39 13.08 4.81
CA GLU A 126 4.52 13.71 5.81
C GLU A 126 4.79 13.21 7.24
N TYR A 127 4.98 11.90 7.42
CA TYR A 127 4.97 11.27 8.75
C TYR A 127 6.30 10.68 9.20
N ALA A 128 7.22 10.42 8.28
CA ALA A 128 8.52 9.81 8.56
C ALA A 128 9.59 10.37 7.59
N PRO A 129 9.88 11.68 7.65
CA PRO A 129 10.73 12.38 6.68
C PRO A 129 12.18 11.88 6.67
N ASP A 130 12.62 11.21 7.73
CA ASP A 130 13.98 10.67 7.87
C ASP A 130 14.16 9.29 7.21
N LEU A 131 13.08 8.67 6.70
CA LEU A 131 13.18 7.39 6.00
C LEU A 131 13.83 7.57 4.64
N THR A 132 14.80 6.70 4.35
CA THR A 132 15.34 6.57 3.01
C THR A 132 14.29 5.91 2.10
N LEU A 133 13.90 6.58 1.03
CA LEU A 133 12.96 6.05 0.04
C LEU A 133 13.72 5.30 -1.05
N ILE A 134 13.39 4.02 -1.26
CA ILE A 134 14.04 3.16 -2.25
C ILE A 134 13.02 2.65 -3.25
N ALA A 135 13.14 3.06 -4.51
CA ALA A 135 12.27 2.64 -5.59
C ALA A 135 12.60 1.21 -6.06
N SER A 136 11.60 0.32 -6.04
CA SER A 136 11.64 -0.98 -6.70
C SER A 136 10.98 -0.85 -8.07
N LYS A 137 11.80 -0.69 -9.12
CA LYS A 137 11.38 -0.37 -10.50
C LYS A 137 10.81 -1.55 -11.30
N TYR A 138 10.53 -2.67 -10.65
CA TYR A 138 9.92 -3.80 -11.33
C TYR A 138 8.53 -3.44 -11.86
N GLY A 139 8.36 -3.52 -13.18
CA GLY A 139 7.08 -3.26 -13.83
C GLY A 139 6.62 -1.80 -13.86
N GLY A 140 7.47 -0.83 -13.47
CA GLY A 140 7.10 0.58 -13.50
C GLY A 140 8.18 1.54 -12.99
N GLU A 141 7.93 2.84 -13.13
CA GLU A 141 8.84 3.91 -12.71
C GLU A 141 8.24 4.74 -11.57
N CYS A 142 9.03 4.98 -10.51
CA CYS A 142 8.66 5.88 -9.42
C CYS A 142 9.29 7.28 -9.59
N PRO A 143 8.54 8.36 -9.42
CA PRO A 143 9.07 9.72 -9.58
C PRO A 143 9.79 10.29 -8.34
N GLN A 144 9.73 9.65 -7.17
CA GLN A 144 10.19 10.24 -5.90
C GLN A 144 10.82 9.20 -4.96
N ALA A 145 12.11 8.93 -5.12
CA ALA A 145 12.90 8.10 -4.21
C ALA A 145 14.35 8.58 -4.18
N ASP A 146 15.05 8.33 -3.07
CA ASP A 146 16.46 8.68 -2.88
C ASP A 146 17.36 7.69 -3.63
N TYR A 147 16.95 6.42 -3.66
CA TYR A 147 17.60 5.35 -4.40
C TYR A 147 16.62 4.66 -5.33
N ALA A 148 17.16 4.05 -6.38
CA ALA A 148 16.39 3.23 -7.30
C ALA A 148 17.12 1.93 -7.60
N HIS A 149 16.34 0.85 -7.71
CA HIS A 149 16.84 -0.47 -8.01
C HIS A 149 15.91 -1.16 -9.01
N ASP A 150 16.51 -1.83 -9.99
CA ASP A 150 15.83 -2.65 -11.00
C ASP A 150 15.95 -4.14 -10.61
N PRO A 151 15.05 -4.67 -9.74
CA PRO A 151 15.23 -5.99 -9.17
C PRO A 151 14.86 -7.10 -10.16
N GLN A 152 15.51 -8.25 -9.97
CA GLN A 152 15.02 -9.52 -10.46
C GLN A 152 13.98 -10.09 -9.50
N LEU A 153 13.11 -10.97 -10.00
CA LEU A 153 12.20 -11.71 -9.13
C LEU A 153 12.99 -12.78 -8.39
N ILE A 154 13.07 -12.66 -7.06
CA ILE A 154 13.56 -13.78 -6.26
C ILE A 154 12.54 -14.92 -6.25
N ASN A 155 13.05 -16.14 -6.28
CA ASN A 155 12.24 -17.30 -6.00
C ASN A 155 12.06 -17.41 -4.47
N THR A 156 10.83 -17.20 -4.00
CA THR A 156 10.48 -17.29 -2.59
C THR A 156 9.50 -18.45 -2.40
N PRO A 157 9.64 -19.27 -1.35
CA PRO A 157 8.73 -20.37 -1.06
C PRO A 157 7.35 -19.89 -0.60
N LEU A 158 7.15 -18.58 -0.44
CA LEU A 158 5.89 -17.97 -0.05
C LEU A 158 5.05 -17.62 -1.28
N PRO A 159 3.71 -17.63 -1.18
CA PRO A 159 2.80 -17.22 -2.24
C PRO A 159 2.79 -15.68 -2.37
N LEU A 160 3.93 -15.10 -2.71
CA LEU A 160 4.07 -13.67 -2.96
C LEU A 160 3.92 -13.40 -4.45
N GLY A 161 3.19 -12.35 -4.81
CA GLY A 161 3.08 -11.87 -6.18
C GLY A 161 4.41 -11.31 -6.69
N PRO A 162 4.54 -11.07 -8.02
CA PRO A 162 5.79 -10.62 -8.62
C PRO A 162 6.26 -9.26 -8.07
N ILE A 163 5.33 -8.34 -7.78
CA ILE A 163 5.66 -7.03 -7.18
C ILE A 163 6.28 -7.21 -5.79
N SER A 164 5.71 -8.08 -4.96
CA SER A 164 6.22 -8.37 -3.61
C SER A 164 7.59 -9.05 -3.64
N ARG A 165 7.80 -9.96 -4.61
CA ARG A 165 9.11 -10.59 -4.83
C ARG A 165 10.16 -9.58 -5.25
N ALA A 166 9.82 -8.67 -6.16
CA ALA A 166 10.69 -7.58 -6.58
C ALA A 166 11.02 -6.62 -5.44
N ALA A 167 10.01 -6.21 -4.65
CA ALA A 167 10.20 -5.36 -3.49
C ALA A 167 11.11 -6.02 -2.46
N LEU A 168 10.92 -7.31 -2.19
CA LEU A 168 11.77 -8.07 -1.28
C LEU A 168 13.20 -8.23 -1.82
N HIS A 169 13.38 -8.41 -3.13
CA HIS A 169 14.71 -8.37 -3.74
C HIS A 169 15.38 -6.99 -3.55
N THR A 170 14.64 -5.89 -3.74
CA THR A 170 15.18 -4.54 -3.51
C THR A 170 15.58 -4.34 -2.04
N ALA A 171 14.81 -4.87 -1.09
CA ALA A 171 15.16 -4.83 0.33
C ALA A 171 16.47 -5.58 0.65
N ILE A 172 16.65 -6.77 0.06
CA ILE A 172 17.88 -7.56 0.19
C ILE A 172 19.08 -6.81 -0.40
N TRP A 173 18.90 -6.26 -1.60
CA TRP A 173 19.92 -5.44 -2.25
C TRP A 173 20.31 -4.23 -1.40
N ALA A 174 19.34 -3.51 -0.82
CA ALA A 174 19.62 -2.37 0.05
C ALA A 174 20.44 -2.75 1.29
N ILE A 175 20.20 -3.94 1.85
CA ILE A 175 21.01 -4.49 2.95
C ILE A 175 22.43 -4.82 2.48
N ASP A 176 22.58 -5.45 1.31
CA ASP A 176 23.87 -5.88 0.78
C ASP A 176 24.77 -4.69 0.39
N GLU A 177 24.18 -3.60 -0.13
CA GLU A 177 24.89 -2.37 -0.48
C GLU A 177 25.11 -1.44 0.74
N GLY A 178 24.59 -1.78 1.91
CA GLY A 178 24.69 -0.94 3.12
C GLY A 178 23.86 0.36 3.04
N ILE A 179 22.86 0.40 2.16
CA ILE A 179 21.92 1.53 2.03
C ILE A 179 20.89 1.53 3.17
N ALA A 180 20.52 0.35 3.67
CA ALA A 180 19.57 0.19 4.78
C ALA A 180 19.96 -0.97 5.70
N GLU A 181 19.73 -0.82 7.00
CA GLU A 181 19.82 -1.86 8.00
C GLU A 181 18.50 -2.61 8.19
N ALA A 182 17.36 -1.92 8.08
CA ALA A 182 16.02 -2.45 8.32
C ALA A 182 14.98 -1.91 7.30
N PRO A 183 15.05 -2.30 6.02
CA PRO A 183 14.16 -1.80 4.98
C PRO A 183 12.73 -2.32 5.13
N LEU A 184 11.76 -1.42 5.34
CA LEU A 184 10.33 -1.72 5.35
C LEU A 184 9.83 -2.07 3.95
N THR A 185 9.25 -3.26 3.82
CA THR A 185 8.82 -3.81 2.52
C THR A 185 7.31 -4.10 2.52
N PRO A 186 6.51 -3.40 1.69
CA PRO A 186 5.11 -3.76 1.48
C PRO A 186 5.03 -5.05 0.65
N LEU A 187 4.17 -5.99 1.10
CA LEU A 187 3.93 -7.26 0.44
C LEU A 187 2.46 -7.37 0.02
N LEU A 188 2.25 -7.44 -1.29
CA LEU A 188 0.99 -7.74 -1.97
C LEU A 188 0.80 -9.27 -2.13
N ASP A 189 -0.45 -9.71 -2.22
CA ASP A 189 -0.82 -11.13 -2.39
C ASP A 189 -0.36 -11.70 -3.74
N ALA A 190 -0.43 -13.03 -3.87
CA ALA A 190 0.09 -13.84 -4.96
C ALA A 190 -0.40 -13.41 -6.35
N GLU A 191 -1.64 -12.93 -6.46
CA GLU A 191 -2.29 -12.62 -7.73
C GLU A 191 -3.17 -11.37 -7.63
N CYS A 192 -2.59 -10.18 -7.77
CA CYS A 192 -3.36 -9.05 -8.29
C CYS A 192 -3.31 -9.17 -9.82
N LYS A 193 -4.27 -9.88 -10.41
CA LYS A 193 -4.64 -9.75 -11.82
C LYS A 193 -5.72 -8.71 -11.98
#